data_AF-A0A9P0T7C6-F1
#
_entry.id   AF-A0A9P0T7C6-F1
#
_cell.length_a   1.000
_cell.length_b   1.000
_cell.length_c   1.000
_cell.angle_alpha   90.00
_cell.angle_beta   90.00
_cell.angle_gamma   90.00
#
_symmetry.space_group_name_H-M   'P 1'
#
loop_
_entity.id
_entity.type
_entity.pdbx_description
1 polymer ?
#
loop_
_entity_poly.entity_id
_entity_poly.type
_entity_poly.pdbx_seq_one_letter_code
_entity_poly.pdbx_strand_id
1 'polypeptide(L)'
;MTKIYNLAYPNYESLGYVVATANLYDKHDRSAPSDFHWKILKCRMIIFSHSSVLASPDKCDVKKVHIIFPRRGEDYDRLNSLFLRFSLIQVSALYYDF
;
A
#
# COMPACT_ATOMS: atom_id res chain seq x y z
N MET A 1 -18.75 -30.63 -9.47
CA MET A 1 -18.32 -29.98 -10.73
C MET A 1 -17.36 -28.87 -10.35
N THR A 2 -16.06 -29.06 -10.54
CA THR A 2 -15.03 -28.11 -10.11
C THR A 2 -14.92 -26.99 -11.15
N LYS A 3 -15.26 -25.75 -10.77
CA LYS A 3 -15.06 -24.60 -11.66
C LYS A 3 -13.56 -24.35 -11.80
N ILE A 4 -13.04 -24.50 -13.02
CA ILE A 4 -11.68 -24.09 -13.37
C ILE A 4 -11.75 -22.59 -13.68
N TYR A 5 -11.06 -21.79 -12.86
CA TYR A 5 -10.95 -20.35 -13.06
C TYR A 5 -9.77 -20.08 -13.98
N ASN A 6 -10.04 -19.70 -15.24
CA ASN A 6 -9.01 -19.18 -16.13
C ASN A 6 -8.71 -17.74 -15.74
N LEU A 7 -7.71 -17.55 -14.88
CA LEU A 7 -7.16 -16.22 -14.60
C LEU A 7 -6.35 -15.79 -15.82
N ALA A 8 -6.83 -14.78 -16.55
CA ALA A 8 -6.02 -14.13 -17.57
C ALA A 8 -4.78 -13.54 -16.89
N TYR A 9 -3.59 -13.80 -17.44
CA TYR A 9 -2.34 -13.28 -16.89
C TYR A 9 -2.40 -11.75 -16.92
N PRO A 10 -2.48 -11.06 -15.77
CA PRO A 10 -2.57 -9.61 -15.77
C PRO A 10 -1.22 -9.08 -16.25
N ASN A 11 -1.23 -8.08 -17.14
CA ASN A 11 0.00 -7.47 -17.63
C ASN A 11 0.67 -6.69 -16.48
N TYR A 12 1.61 -7.34 -15.78
CA TYR A 12 2.32 -6.82 -14.62
C TYR A 12 3.23 -5.62 -14.94
N GLU A 13 3.62 -5.40 -16.20
CA GLU A 13 4.40 -4.22 -16.62
C GLU A 13 3.67 -2.90 -16.30
N SER A 14 2.35 -2.96 -16.14
CA SER A 14 1.52 -1.82 -15.78
C SER A 14 1.37 -1.59 -14.28
N LEU A 15 1.97 -2.42 -13.43
CA LEU A 15 1.88 -2.32 -11.97
C LEU A 15 3.19 -1.85 -11.35
N GLY A 16 3.05 -1.01 -10.33
CA GLY A 16 4.11 -0.47 -9.49
C GLY A 16 3.97 -1.03 -8.09
N TYR A 17 5.11 -1.10 -7.40
CA TYR A 17 5.18 -1.59 -6.05
C TYR A 17 6.16 -0.73 -5.27
N VAL A 18 5.77 -0.39 -4.04
CA VAL A 18 6.61 0.38 -3.12
C VAL A 18 6.45 -0.13 -1.71
N VAL A 19 7.57 -0.16 -0.97
CA VAL A 19 7.56 -0.36 0.47
C VAL A 19 7.64 1.00 1.13
N ALA A 20 6.59 1.34 1.89
CA ALA A 20 6.53 2.57 2.66
C ALA A 20 6.61 2.27 4.15
N THR A 21 7.13 3.21 4.92
CA THR A 21 7.14 3.17 6.38
C THR A 21 6.14 4.18 6.90
N ALA A 22 5.21 3.70 7.72
CA ALA A 22 4.31 4.56 8.47
C ALA A 22 5.10 5.30 9.55
N ASN A 23 4.93 6.62 9.60
CA ASN A 23 5.47 7.42 10.69
C ASN A 23 4.76 7.04 12.01
N LEU A 24 5.50 6.48 12.97
CA LEU A 24 4.96 6.14 14.29
C LEU A 24 4.77 7.35 15.21
N TYR A 25 5.38 8.48 14.86
CA TYR A 25 5.16 9.75 15.57
C TYR A 25 3.95 10.51 15.03
N ASP A 26 3.29 9.98 13.99
CA ASP A 26 1.99 10.49 13.55
C ASP A 26 0.95 10.22 14.64
N LYS A 27 -0.07 11.08 14.72
CA LYS A 27 -1.07 10.98 15.78
C LYS A 27 -1.87 9.69 15.62
N HIS A 28 -1.69 8.76 16.55
CA HIS A 28 -2.50 7.53 16.58
C HIS A 28 -3.97 7.89 16.84
N ASP A 29 -4.84 7.35 16.00
CA ASP A 29 -6.26 7.30 16.32
C ASP A 29 -6.46 6.42 17.57
N ARG A 30 -7.37 6.80 18.47
CA ARG A 30 -7.64 6.04 19.70
C ARG A 30 -8.13 4.61 19.41
N SER A 31 -8.67 4.35 18.23
CA SER A 31 -9.06 3.02 17.75
C SER A 31 -7.89 2.10 17.38
N ALA A 32 -6.65 2.61 17.36
CA ALA A 32 -5.43 1.84 17.11
C ALA A 32 -4.58 1.71 18.39
N PRO A 33 -4.87 0.72 19.26
CA PRO A 33 -4.24 0.61 20.58
C PRO A 33 -2.77 0.17 20.56
N SER A 34 -2.22 -0.22 19.40
CA SER A 34 -0.80 -0.55 19.26
C SER A 34 -0.29 -0.19 17.87
N ASP A 35 1.03 -0.13 17.70
CA ASP A 35 1.69 0.11 16.41
C ASP A 35 1.25 -0.89 15.33
N PHE A 36 0.95 -2.13 15.72
CA PHE A 36 0.40 -3.12 14.80
C PHE A 36 -0.99 -2.71 14.32
N HIS A 37 -1.89 -2.32 15.22
CA HIS A 37 -3.23 -1.83 14.85
C HIS A 37 -3.14 -0.56 14.02
N TRP A 38 -2.18 0.31 14.33
CA TRP A 38 -1.93 1.53 13.57
C TRP A 38 -1.52 1.21 12.13
N LYS A 39 -0.61 0.25 11.94
CA LYS A 39 -0.23 -0.25 10.62
C LYS A 39 -1.44 -0.81 9.84
N ILE A 40 -2.26 -1.64 10.48
CA ILE A 40 -3.48 -2.19 9.85
C ILE A 40 -4.44 -1.05 9.45
N LEU A 41 -4.63 -0.07 10.34
CA LEU A 41 -5.49 1.07 10.06
C LEU A 41 -4.98 1.88 8.88
N LYS A 42 -3.67 2.15 8.79
CA LYS A 42 -3.05 2.82 7.63
C LYS A 42 -3.31 2.08 6.33
N CYS A 43 -3.12 0.75 6.29
CA CYS A 43 -3.43 -0.05 5.10
C CYS A 43 -4.90 0.09 4.69
N ARG A 44 -5.84 0.03 5.65
CA ARG A 44 -7.27 0.23 5.38
C ARG A 44 -7.54 1.62 4.82
N MET A 45 -6.99 2.67 5.43
CA MET A 45 -7.16 4.06 4.97
C MET A 45 -6.65 4.24 3.54
N ILE A 46 -5.53 3.64 3.18
CA ILE A 46 -4.98 3.70 1.81
C ILE A 46 -5.94 3.03 0.82
N ILE A 47 -6.38 1.79 1.10
CA ILE A 47 -7.31 1.03 0.23
C ILE A 47 -8.62 1.80 0.04
N PHE A 48 -9.15 2.41 1.11
CA PHE A 48 -10.40 3.18 1.03
C PHE A 48 -10.23 4.56 0.40
N SER A 49 -9.01 5.06 0.24
CA SER A 49 -8.75 6.36 -0.39
C SER A 49 -8.71 6.27 -1.91
N HIS A 50 -8.18 5.17 -2.46
CA HIS A 50 -8.11 4.96 -3.90
C HIS A 50 -8.38 3.49 -4.23
N SER A 51 -9.44 3.24 -5.00
CA SER A 51 -9.89 1.88 -5.35
C SER A 51 -8.92 1.09 -6.23
N SER A 52 -8.01 1.77 -6.94
CA SER A 52 -6.98 1.16 -7.78
C SER A 52 -5.72 0.76 -7.01
N VAL A 53 -5.61 1.13 -5.72
CA VAL A 53 -4.43 0.89 -4.90
C VAL A 53 -4.70 -0.24 -3.90
N LEU A 54 -3.74 -1.15 -3.80
CA LEU A 54 -3.71 -2.17 -2.75
C LEU A 54 -2.64 -1.82 -1.73
N ALA A 55 -2.94 -2.03 -0.45
CA ALA A 55 -1.98 -1.87 0.62
C ALA A 55 -2.04 -3.06 1.59
N SER A 56 -0.88 -3.57 2.00
CA SER A 56 -0.77 -4.68 2.93
C SER A 56 0.26 -4.39 4.02
N PRO A 57 0.03 -4.78 5.28
CA PRO A 57 1.05 -4.69 6.31
C PRO A 57 2.22 -5.61 5.97
N ASP A 58 3.45 -5.19 6.30
CA ASP A 58 4.62 -6.08 6.27
C ASP A 58 4.49 -7.13 7.39
N LYS A 59 4.93 -8.36 7.12
CA LYS A 59 4.85 -9.48 8.06
C LYS A 59 5.85 -9.37 9.21
N CYS A 60 7.04 -8.85 8.93
CA CYS A 60 8.20 -8.85 9.81
C CYS A 60 8.44 -7.50 10.49
N ASP A 61 7.96 -6.40 9.89
CA ASP A 61 8.21 -5.05 10.37
C ASP A 61 6.89 -4.33 10.72
N VAL A 62 6.78 -3.85 11.96
CA VAL A 62 5.56 -3.18 12.46
C VAL A 62 5.30 -1.83 11.79
N LYS A 63 6.31 -1.22 11.17
CA LYS A 63 6.20 0.12 10.55
C LYS A 63 6.00 0.05 9.05
N LYS A 64 6.37 -1.06 8.40
CA LYS A 64 6.33 -1.16 6.93
C LYS A 64 4.98 -1.58 6.40
N VAL A 65 4.62 -0.99 5.27
CA VAL A 65 3.46 -1.33 4.46
C VAL A 65 3.89 -1.49 3.01
N HIS A 66 3.35 -2.51 2.37
CA HIS A 66 3.48 -2.80 0.96
C HIS A 66 2.36 -2.11 0.21
N ILE A 67 2.66 -1.38 -0.85
CA ILE A 67 1.66 -0.69 -1.67
C ILE A 67 1.86 -1.10 -3.12
N ILE A 68 0.78 -1.57 -3.75
CA ILE A 68 0.73 -1.93 -5.17
C ILE A 68 -0.25 -0.98 -5.85
N PHE A 69 0.14 -0.43 -7.00
CA PHE A 69 -0.61 0.61 -7.70
C PHE A 69 -0.39 0.52 -9.22
N PRO A 70 -1.25 1.10 -10.07
CA PRO A 70 -1.00 1.18 -11.51
C PRO A 70 0.12 2.20 -11.83
N ARG A 71 1.09 1.83 -12.69
CA ARG A 71 2.19 2.71 -13.15
C ARG A 71 1.76 3.76 -14.18
N ARG A 72 0.55 3.67 -14.76
CA ARG A 72 0.12 4.54 -15.89
C ARG A 72 -0.83 5.65 -15.43
N GLY A 73 -0.60 6.88 -15.89
CA GLY A 73 -1.54 8.01 -15.76
C GLY A 73 -1.44 8.79 -14.44
N GLU A 74 -2.55 9.42 -14.03
CA GLU A 74 -2.68 10.27 -12.82
C GLU A 74 -2.41 9.53 -11.49
N ASP A 75 -2.32 8.20 -11.51
CA ASP A 75 -2.20 7.38 -10.30
C ASP A 75 -0.85 7.56 -9.57
N TYR A 76 0.20 8.01 -10.26
CA TYR A 76 1.47 8.35 -9.62
C TYR A 76 1.36 9.62 -8.75
N ASP A 77 0.67 10.66 -9.22
CA ASP A 77 0.43 11.88 -8.44
C ASP A 77 -0.51 11.61 -7.25
N ARG A 78 -1.46 10.70 -7.44
CA ARG A 78 -2.32 10.19 -6.36
C ARG A 78 -1.53 9.43 -5.31
N LEU A 79 -0.50 8.68 -5.70
CA LEU A 79 0.40 8.01 -4.77
C LEU A 79 1.19 9.01 -3.93
N ASN A 80 1.74 10.07 -4.53
CA ASN A 80 2.40 11.14 -3.77
C ASN A 80 1.44 11.81 -2.78
N SER A 81 0.21 12.07 -3.21
CA SER A 81 -0.84 12.63 -2.36
C SER A 81 -1.20 11.70 -1.19
N LEU A 82 -1.23 10.38 -1.41
CA LEU A 82 -1.43 9.37 -0.37
C LEU A 82 -0.29 9.38 0.65
N PHE A 83 0.96 9.47 0.20
CA PHE A 83 2.13 9.47 1.07
C PHE A 83 2.13 10.70 1.98
N LEU A 84 1.80 11.87 1.44
CA LEU A 84 1.63 13.10 2.21
C LEU A 84 0.46 13.00 3.20
N ARG A 85 -0.73 12.59 2.72
CA ARG A 85 -1.95 12.51 3.55
C ARG A 85 -1.80 11.55 4.73
N PHE A 86 -1.06 10.46 4.54
CA PHE A 86 -0.92 9.42 5.55
C PHE A 86 0.45 9.37 6.23
N SER A 87 1.28 10.39 6.03
CA SER A 87 2.62 10.49 6.63
C SER A 87 3.46 9.22 6.41
N LEU A 88 3.50 8.78 5.15
CA LEU A 88 4.29 7.62 4.72
C LEU A 88 5.64 8.06 4.19
N ILE A 89 6.69 7.32 4.54
CA ILE A 89 8.06 7.57 4.06
C ILE A 89 8.47 6.39 3.18
N GLN A 90 8.89 6.65 1.94
CA GLN A 90 9.40 5.59 1.08
C GLN A 90 10.75 5.07 1.61
N VAL A 91 10.83 3.78 1.91
CA VAL A 91 12.08 3.14 2.31
C VAL A 91 12.70 2.52 1.07
N SER A 92 13.44 3.35 0.34
CA SER A 92 14.13 3.02 -0.94
C SER A 92 13.20 2.61 -2.10
N ALA A 93 13.44 3.21 -3.27
CA ALA A 93 12.80 2.79 -4.52
C ALA A 93 13.46 1.50 -5.03
N LEU A 94 13.10 0.36 -4.44
CA LEU A 94 13.33 -0.91 -5.11
C LEU A 94 12.24 -1.06 -6.17
N TYR A 95 12.50 -0.52 -7.36
CA TYR A 95 11.76 -0.88 -8.57
C TYR A 95 12.04 -2.36 -8.82
N TYR A 96 11.17 -3.23 -8.31
CA TYR A 96 11.05 -4.56 -8.86
C TYR A 96 10.17 -4.44 -10.10
N ASP A 97 10.75 -4.72 -11.26
CA ASP A 97 9.99 -5.09 -12.42
C ASP A 97 9.41 -6.49 -12.14
N PHE A 98 8.09 -6.58 -12.19
CA PHE A 98 7.35 -7.84 -12.09
C PHE A 98 7.24 -8.49 -13.46
#